data_AF-A0A562RJP2-F1
#
_entry.id   AF-A0A562RJP2-F1
#
_cell.length_a   1.000
_cell.length_b   1.000
_cell.length_c   1.000
_cell.angle_alpha   90.00
_cell.angle_beta   90.00
_cell.angle_gamma   90.00
#
_symmetry.space_group_name_H-M   'P 1'
#
loop_
_entity.id
_entity.type
_entity.pdbx_description
1 polymer ?
#
loop_
_entity_poly.entity_id
_entity_poly.type
_entity_poly.pdbx_seq_one_letter_code
_entity_poly.pdbx_strand_id
1 'polypeptide(L)'
;MPSASLAMVFSVKARSFSCPKLMIIFTLPHCCAIVNLFCMSNSPPMLLRWLLYLNERREELLPEDLFFNYRALIQRVDQRLEEIRMQAGSHMVCRKGCDACCRHISVFAVEAFSMAKALAVLGEEEKASIRMRAEKAGPEDPCPLLHGGLCGLYEARPVICRTHGYPLLIQEEEEAFLDCCPLNFSGVLEKALPMSIALEPLNRMLVAVQGMFIRESGMDLPERMTIAEALLLPDVC
;
A
#
# COMPACT_ATOMS: atom_id res chain seq x y z
N MET A 1 -38.01 28.48 -26.18
CA MET A 1 -37.21 28.39 -27.42
C MET A 1 -37.61 29.56 -28.32
N PRO A 2 -36.71 30.22 -29.10
CA PRO A 2 -35.34 29.88 -29.52
C PRO A 2 -34.26 30.81 -28.86
N SER A 3 -33.05 30.36 -28.50
CA SER A 3 -31.78 30.19 -29.25
C SER A 3 -31.05 31.48 -29.68
N ALA A 4 -29.85 31.73 -29.13
CA ALA A 4 -28.67 32.22 -29.87
C ALA A 4 -27.40 32.15 -29.00
N SER A 5 -26.41 31.41 -29.50
CA SER A 5 -25.07 31.19 -28.96
C SER A 5 -24.20 32.45 -28.93
N LEU A 6 -23.36 32.61 -27.89
CA LEU A 6 -22.10 33.35 -28.01
C LEU A 6 -20.94 32.40 -27.73
N ALA A 7 -20.29 31.96 -28.82
CA ALA A 7 -19.00 31.30 -28.76
C ALA A 7 -17.93 32.37 -28.47
N MET A 8 -17.26 32.29 -27.31
CA MET A 8 -15.98 32.97 -27.12
C MET A 8 -14.88 32.07 -27.65
N VAL A 9 -14.42 32.41 -28.85
CA VAL A 9 -13.20 31.87 -29.46
C VAL A 9 -12.01 32.39 -28.67
N PHE A 10 -11.35 31.53 -27.88
CA PHE A 10 -10.02 31.83 -27.35
C PHE A 10 -8.97 31.42 -28.38
N SER A 11 -8.30 32.42 -28.95
CA SER A 11 -7.24 32.25 -29.93
C SER A 11 -5.92 31.88 -29.22
N VAL A 12 -5.47 30.64 -29.38
CA VAL A 12 -4.13 30.19 -28.96
C VAL A 12 -3.12 30.68 -29.99
N LYS A 13 -2.28 31.65 -29.62
CA LYS A 13 -1.19 32.13 -30.47
C LYS A 13 0.10 31.40 -30.07
N ALA A 14 0.37 30.27 -30.70
CA ALA A 14 1.66 29.60 -30.60
C ALA A 14 2.71 30.43 -31.35
N ARG A 15 3.68 31.02 -30.63
CA ARG A 15 4.92 31.50 -31.25
C ARG A 15 5.97 30.41 -31.08
N SER A 16 6.53 29.98 -32.20
CA SER A 16 7.69 29.10 -32.25
C SER A 16 8.94 29.87 -31.81
N PHE A 17 9.58 29.40 -30.74
CA PHE A 17 10.98 29.68 -30.48
C PHE A 17 11.70 28.36 -30.23
N SER A 18 12.84 28.22 -30.90
CA SER A 18 13.67 27.02 -30.94
C SER A 18 14.37 26.81 -29.59
N CYS A 19 14.17 25.62 -29.01
CA CYS A 19 14.84 24.95 -27.86
C CYS A 19 13.87 24.65 -26.68
N PRO A 20 13.73 23.38 -26.22
CA PRO A 20 12.54 22.92 -25.52
C PRO A 20 12.66 23.11 -24.01
N LYS A 21 12.25 24.28 -23.51
CA LYS A 21 11.81 24.44 -22.12
C LYS A 21 10.33 24.79 -22.17
N LEU A 22 9.47 23.78 -22.08
CA LEU A 22 8.04 24.00 -21.95
C LEU A 22 7.76 24.43 -20.50
N MET A 23 7.89 25.73 -20.24
CA MET A 23 7.49 26.32 -18.96
C MET A 23 5.99 26.60 -19.02
N ILE A 24 5.17 25.64 -18.59
CA ILE A 24 3.74 25.85 -18.44
C ILE A 24 3.53 26.58 -17.10
N ILE A 25 3.29 27.88 -17.16
CA ILE A 25 2.91 28.68 -15.99
C ILE A 25 1.39 28.54 -15.82
N PHE A 26 0.93 27.86 -14.78
CA PHE A 26 -0.46 27.95 -14.33
C PHE A 26 -0.59 29.14 -13.39
N THR A 27 -1.23 30.22 -13.85
CA THR A 27 -1.72 31.28 -12.95
C THR A 27 -3.14 30.89 -12.49
N LEU A 28 -3.26 30.27 -11.32
CA LEU A 28 -4.52 30.16 -10.59
C LEU A 28 -4.65 31.34 -9.60
N PRO A 29 -5.85 31.86 -9.30
CA PRO A 29 -5.97 33.10 -8.54
C PRO A 29 -5.45 33.02 -7.10
N HIS A 30 -5.41 31.86 -6.43
CA HIS A 30 -5.15 31.77 -4.97
C HIS A 30 -4.32 30.54 -4.55
N CYS A 31 -3.27 30.14 -5.26
CA CYS A 31 -2.25 29.23 -4.68
C CYS A 31 -0.94 29.23 -5.49
N CYS A 32 0.18 29.58 -4.84
CA CYS A 32 1.52 29.54 -5.43
C CYS A 32 2.19 28.20 -5.07
N ALA A 33 2.07 27.20 -5.94
CA ALA A 33 2.89 26.00 -5.87
C ALA A 33 3.58 25.79 -7.22
N ILE A 34 4.85 26.20 -7.29
CA ILE A 34 5.72 25.93 -8.45
C ILE A 34 6.27 24.52 -8.26
N VAL A 35 5.75 23.55 -9.01
CA VAL A 35 6.36 22.22 -9.09
C VAL A 35 7.34 22.22 -10.27
N ASN A 36 8.64 22.22 -9.98
CA ASN A 36 9.67 22.02 -10.98
C ASN A 36 9.68 20.54 -11.40
N LEU A 37 9.11 20.22 -12.58
CA LEU A 37 9.28 18.90 -13.19
C LEU A 37 10.66 18.83 -13.85
N PHE A 38 11.56 18.07 -13.26
CA PHE A 38 12.83 17.70 -13.89
C PHE A 38 12.58 16.57 -14.89
N CYS A 39 13.00 16.77 -16.14
CA CYS A 39 13.01 15.74 -17.18
C CYS A 39 14.01 14.64 -16.79
N MET A 40 13.52 13.41 -16.56
CA MET A 40 14.30 12.21 -16.78
C MET A 40 13.48 11.24 -17.64
N SER A 41 14.09 10.84 -18.75
CA SER A 41 13.57 9.95 -19.78
C SER A 41 13.41 8.51 -19.26
N ASN A 42 12.16 8.05 -19.15
CA ASN A 42 11.64 6.68 -19.41
C ASN A 42 10.31 6.51 -18.69
N SER A 43 9.20 6.61 -19.42
CA SER A 43 7.80 6.42 -18.95
C SER A 43 7.38 7.32 -17.77
N PRO A 44 6.18 7.94 -17.77
CA PRO A 44 5.77 8.72 -16.60
C PRO A 44 5.68 7.77 -15.38
N PRO A 45 6.31 8.10 -14.23
CA PRO A 45 6.18 7.27 -13.02
C PRO A 45 4.70 7.17 -12.66
N MET A 46 4.23 6.01 -12.22
CA MET A 46 2.80 5.74 -11.99
C MET A 46 2.10 6.77 -11.09
N LEU A 47 2.84 7.37 -10.17
CA LEU A 47 2.42 8.53 -9.38
C LEU A 47 1.89 9.66 -10.25
N LEU A 48 2.48 9.97 -11.41
CA LEU A 48 2.01 11.02 -12.31
C LEU A 48 0.69 10.66 -13.00
N ARG A 49 0.48 9.39 -13.40
CA ARG A 49 -0.77 8.94 -14.02
C ARG A 49 -1.92 8.94 -13.02
N TRP A 50 -1.62 8.59 -11.78
CA TRP A 50 -2.58 8.63 -10.68
C TRP A 50 -2.80 10.05 -10.13
N LEU A 51 -1.78 10.91 -10.10
CA LEU A 51 -1.93 12.34 -9.82
C LEU A 51 -2.81 13.02 -10.88
N LEU A 52 -2.71 12.64 -12.16
CA LEU A 52 -3.61 13.11 -13.21
C LEU A 52 -5.05 12.62 -13.01
N TYR A 53 -5.24 11.36 -12.60
CA TYR A 53 -6.56 10.82 -12.24
C TYR A 53 -7.21 11.59 -11.06
N LEU A 54 -6.42 11.93 -10.03
CA LEU A 54 -6.89 12.77 -8.92
C LEU A 54 -7.11 14.23 -9.31
N ASN A 55 -6.33 14.77 -10.26
CA ASN A 55 -6.51 16.15 -10.73
C ASN A 55 -7.82 16.32 -11.52
N GLU A 56 -8.30 15.25 -12.17
CA GLU A 56 -9.62 15.22 -12.83
C GLU A 56 -10.78 15.03 -11.84
N ARG A 57 -10.56 14.33 -10.72
CA ARG A 57 -11.51 14.18 -9.60
C ARG A 57 -11.10 15.06 -8.42
N ARG A 58 -11.37 16.37 -8.51
CA ARG A 58 -11.12 17.36 -7.44
C ARG A 58 -11.44 16.78 -6.05
N GLU A 59 -10.40 16.50 -5.26
CA GLU A 59 -10.46 16.37 -3.79
C GLU A 59 -11.56 15.44 -3.22
N GLU A 60 -11.94 14.36 -3.90
CA GLU A 60 -12.83 13.36 -3.28
C GLU A 60 -12.02 12.30 -2.54
N LEU A 61 -12.07 12.40 -1.21
CA LEU A 61 -11.61 11.38 -0.25
C LEU A 61 -12.12 10.00 -0.65
N LEU A 62 -11.28 8.96 -0.56
CA LEU A 62 -11.74 7.60 -0.85
C LEU A 62 -12.82 7.20 0.16
N PRO A 63 -14.01 6.75 -0.29
CA PRO A 63 -15.09 6.37 0.61
C PRO A 63 -14.66 5.31 1.62
N GLU A 64 -15.05 5.45 2.89
CA GLU A 64 -14.71 4.48 3.94
C GLU A 64 -15.18 3.06 3.61
N ASP A 65 -16.31 2.93 2.94
CA ASP A 65 -16.90 1.64 2.60
C ASP A 65 -16.08 0.85 1.59
N LEU A 66 -15.21 1.51 0.82
CA LEU A 66 -14.31 0.86 -0.15
C LEU A 66 -13.37 -0.17 0.52
N PHE A 67 -13.04 0.04 1.80
CA PHE A 67 -12.18 -0.85 2.58
C PHE A 67 -12.96 -1.86 3.42
N PHE A 68 -14.29 -1.90 3.34
CA PHE A 68 -15.12 -2.78 4.19
C PHE A 68 -14.68 -4.25 4.11
N ASN A 69 -14.54 -4.78 2.90
CA ASN A 69 -14.16 -6.19 2.70
C ASN A 69 -12.74 -6.47 3.20
N TYR A 70 -11.82 -5.51 3.03
CA TYR A 70 -10.45 -5.65 3.51
C TYR A 70 -10.38 -5.61 5.04
N ARG A 71 -11.07 -4.67 5.69
CA ARG A 71 -11.15 -4.63 7.16
C ARG A 71 -11.75 -5.92 7.72
N ALA A 72 -12.80 -6.44 7.09
CA ALA A 72 -13.42 -7.69 7.51
C ALA A 72 -12.50 -8.92 7.31
N LEU A 73 -11.61 -8.91 6.31
CA LEU A 73 -10.58 -9.93 6.15
C LEU A 73 -9.52 -9.80 7.25
N ILE A 74 -9.00 -8.60 7.49
CA ILE A 74 -8.00 -8.33 8.52
C ILE A 74 -8.50 -8.73 9.91
N GLN A 75 -9.74 -8.42 10.26
CA GLN A 75 -10.34 -8.84 11.53
C GLN A 75 -10.36 -10.36 11.70
N ARG A 76 -10.70 -11.11 10.63
CA ARG A 76 -10.69 -12.59 10.66
C ARG A 76 -9.27 -13.14 10.77
N VAL A 77 -8.32 -12.55 10.06
CA VAL A 77 -6.90 -12.89 10.16
C VAL A 77 -6.44 -12.67 11.60
N ASP A 78 -6.62 -11.48 12.15
CA ASP A 78 -6.19 -11.13 13.51
C ASP A 78 -6.82 -12.03 14.58
N GLN A 79 -8.11 -12.34 14.46
CA GLN A 79 -8.78 -13.31 15.34
C GLN A 79 -8.09 -14.68 15.28
N ARG A 80 -7.82 -15.19 14.07
CA ARG A 80 -7.16 -16.47 13.89
C ARG A 80 -5.74 -16.47 14.46
N LEU A 81 -5.00 -15.38 14.28
CA LEU A 81 -3.65 -15.23 14.83
C LEU A 81 -3.67 -15.23 16.37
N GLU A 82 -4.65 -14.58 16.98
CA GLU A 82 -4.80 -14.59 18.43
C GLU A 82 -5.11 -15.99 18.98
N GLU A 83 -5.99 -16.75 18.32
CA GLU A 83 -6.26 -18.15 18.67
C GLU A 83 -4.99 -19.00 18.62
N ILE A 84 -4.21 -18.88 17.55
CA ILE A 84 -2.94 -19.60 17.38
C ILE A 84 -1.97 -19.21 18.50
N ARG A 85 -1.83 -17.92 18.79
CA ARG A 85 -0.94 -17.43 19.84
C ARG A 85 -1.32 -17.99 21.21
N MET A 86 -2.61 -17.99 21.54
CA MET A 86 -3.13 -18.54 22.79
C MET A 86 -2.91 -20.05 22.90
N GLN A 87 -3.08 -20.79 21.80
CA GLN A 87 -2.86 -22.24 21.77
C GLN A 87 -1.37 -22.61 21.81
N ALA A 88 -0.51 -21.83 21.15
CA ALA A 88 0.93 -22.06 21.08
C ALA A 88 1.65 -21.74 22.40
N GLY A 89 1.15 -20.78 23.17
CA GLY A 89 1.73 -20.37 24.46
C GLY A 89 3.19 -19.99 24.33
N SER A 90 4.06 -20.59 25.14
CA SER A 90 5.51 -20.30 25.15
C SER A 90 6.26 -20.73 23.88
N HIS A 91 5.62 -21.48 22.98
CA HIS A 91 6.21 -21.84 21.69
C HIS A 91 6.18 -20.71 20.67
N MET A 92 5.47 -19.61 20.96
CA MET A 92 5.36 -18.45 20.09
C MET A 92 6.11 -17.23 20.66
N VAL A 93 7.13 -16.78 19.94
CA VAL A 93 7.96 -15.61 20.30
C VAL A 93 7.51 -14.34 19.56
N CYS A 94 6.82 -14.50 18.42
CA CYS A 94 6.35 -13.39 17.61
C CYS A 94 5.42 -12.44 18.40
N ARG A 95 5.80 -11.16 18.45
CA ARG A 95 5.08 -10.08 19.14
C ARG A 95 5.49 -8.72 18.58
N LYS A 96 4.79 -7.65 18.98
CA LYS A 96 5.22 -6.27 18.69
C LYS A 96 6.66 -6.06 19.19
N GLY A 97 7.51 -5.53 18.33
CA GLY A 97 8.96 -5.41 18.58
C GLY A 97 9.82 -6.56 18.06
N CYS A 98 9.24 -7.60 17.46
CA CYS A 98 9.99 -8.56 16.65
C CYS A 98 10.13 -8.04 15.22
N ASP A 99 11.36 -7.87 14.73
CA ASP A 99 11.68 -7.27 13.43
C ASP A 99 12.49 -8.19 12.50
N ALA A 100 12.73 -9.44 12.91
CA ALA A 100 13.55 -10.41 12.16
C ALA A 100 13.09 -10.59 10.70
N CYS A 101 11.78 -10.54 10.46
CA CYS A 101 11.14 -10.68 9.15
C CYS A 101 10.84 -9.34 8.44
N CYS A 102 11.23 -8.20 9.02
CA CYS A 102 10.86 -6.90 8.50
C CYS A 102 11.71 -6.55 7.27
N ARG A 103 11.15 -6.82 6.08
CA ARG A 103 11.79 -6.61 4.78
C ARG A 103 10.92 -5.75 3.89
N HIS A 104 11.53 -5.09 2.92
CA HIS A 104 10.80 -4.39 1.88
C HIS A 104 10.15 -5.40 0.93
N ILE A 105 8.82 -5.37 0.85
CA ILE A 105 8.03 -6.32 0.05
C ILE A 105 6.97 -5.60 -0.77
N SER A 106 6.34 -6.34 -1.68
CA SER A 106 5.14 -5.89 -2.39
C SER A 106 3.85 -6.44 -1.77
N VAL A 107 2.80 -5.64 -1.84
CA VAL A 107 1.46 -5.89 -1.30
C VAL A 107 0.42 -5.59 -2.37
N PHE A 108 -0.82 -6.05 -2.19
CA PHE A 108 -1.90 -5.67 -3.11
C PHE A 108 -2.29 -4.20 -2.95
N ALA A 109 -2.85 -3.60 -4.01
CA ALA A 109 -3.24 -2.19 -3.98
C ALA A 109 -4.20 -1.86 -2.82
N VAL A 110 -5.17 -2.71 -2.50
CA VAL A 110 -6.08 -2.51 -1.37
C VAL A 110 -5.33 -2.36 -0.04
N GLU A 111 -4.24 -3.11 0.14
CA GLU A 111 -3.39 -3.04 1.32
C GLU A 111 -2.56 -1.75 1.30
N ALA A 112 -1.96 -1.42 0.15
CA ALA A 112 -1.18 -0.19 -0.03
C ALA A 112 -1.99 1.07 0.28
N PHE A 113 -3.23 1.15 -0.23
CA PHE A 113 -4.13 2.26 0.04
C PHE A 113 -4.63 2.26 1.49
N SER A 114 -4.87 1.09 2.08
CA SER A 114 -5.18 1.00 3.51
C SER A 114 -4.01 1.48 4.39
N MET A 115 -2.76 1.22 3.98
CA MET A 115 -1.57 1.71 4.67
C MET A 115 -1.40 3.22 4.51
N ALA A 116 -1.60 3.76 3.30
CA ALA A 116 -1.57 5.20 3.06
C ALA A 116 -2.61 5.93 3.94
N LYS A 117 -3.80 5.34 4.09
CA LYS A 117 -4.84 5.86 4.98
C LYS A 117 -4.40 5.90 6.45
N ALA A 118 -3.76 4.84 6.91
CA ALA A 118 -3.22 4.79 8.26
C ALA A 118 -2.03 5.76 8.46
N LEU A 119 -1.24 6.01 7.42
CA LEU A 119 -0.16 6.99 7.43
C LEU A 119 -0.70 8.43 7.51
N ALA A 120 -1.80 8.73 6.81
CA ALA A 120 -2.37 10.08 6.73
C ALA A 120 -2.80 10.63 8.11
N VAL A 121 -3.19 9.75 9.04
CA VAL A 121 -3.62 10.10 10.39
C VAL A 121 -2.46 10.25 11.40
N LEU A 122 -1.23 9.91 11.01
CA LEU A 122 -0.05 10.13 11.86
C LEU A 122 0.32 11.62 11.91
N GLY A 123 1.07 12.02 12.93
CA GLY A 123 1.62 13.37 13.03
C GLY A 123 2.58 13.67 11.88
N GLU A 124 2.63 14.94 11.45
CA GLU A 124 3.40 15.38 10.28
C GLU A 124 4.90 15.02 10.36
N GLU A 125 5.51 15.09 11.55
CA GLU A 125 6.91 14.72 11.75
C GLU A 125 7.15 13.22 11.52
N GLU A 126 6.30 12.36 12.08
CA GLU A 126 6.39 10.91 11.93
C GLU A 126 6.14 10.50 10.47
N LYS A 127 5.12 11.09 9.85
CA LYS A 127 4.78 10.91 8.44
C LYS A 127 5.96 11.30 7.53
N ALA A 128 6.54 12.48 7.73
CA ALA A 128 7.70 12.94 6.95
C ALA A 128 8.92 12.04 7.14
N SER A 129 9.17 11.58 8.36
CA SER A 129 10.26 10.65 8.69
C SER A 129 10.08 9.30 7.97
N ILE A 130 8.87 8.75 7.95
CA ILE A 130 8.53 7.52 7.21
C ILE A 130 8.70 7.71 5.71
N ARG A 131 8.17 8.81 5.14
CA ARG A 131 8.28 9.11 3.70
C ARG A 131 9.74 9.27 3.26
N MET A 132 10.55 9.96 4.03
CA MET A 132 11.99 10.10 3.75
C MET A 132 12.72 8.74 3.71
N ARG A 133 12.32 7.77 4.57
CA ARG A 133 12.87 6.40 4.49
C ARG A 133 12.35 5.67 3.25
N ALA A 134 11.07 5.81 2.93
CA ALA A 134 10.46 5.19 1.76
C ALA A 134 11.12 5.66 0.44
N GLU A 135 11.43 6.95 0.30
CA GLU A 135 12.12 7.51 -0.88
C GLU A 135 13.51 6.90 -1.11
N LYS A 136 14.17 6.43 -0.05
CA LYS A 136 15.53 5.90 -0.09
C LYS A 136 15.58 4.36 -0.08
N ALA A 137 14.45 3.70 0.16
CA ALA A 137 14.41 2.25 0.34
C ALA A 137 14.60 1.52 -0.99
N GLY A 138 15.66 0.71 -1.07
CA GLY A 138 15.87 -0.28 -2.12
C GLY A 138 15.07 -1.57 -1.89
N PRO A 139 15.00 -2.47 -2.89
CA PRO A 139 14.26 -3.74 -2.78
C PRO A 139 14.78 -4.68 -1.68
N GLU A 140 16.09 -4.67 -1.42
CA GLU A 140 16.75 -5.54 -0.44
C GLU A 140 16.88 -4.89 0.95
N ASP A 141 16.45 -3.64 1.09
CA ASP A 141 16.55 -2.91 2.34
C ASP A 141 15.52 -3.39 3.37
N PRO A 142 15.72 -3.10 4.66
CA PRO A 142 14.67 -3.21 5.67
C PRO A 142 13.43 -2.41 5.25
N CYS A 143 12.27 -2.85 5.75
CA CYS A 143 11.02 -2.13 5.50
C CYS A 143 11.13 -0.66 5.95
N PRO A 144 10.69 0.32 5.15
CA PRO A 144 10.77 1.75 5.51
C PRO A 144 9.95 2.14 6.75
N LEU A 145 9.01 1.28 7.17
CA LEU A 145 8.27 1.42 8.42
C LEU A 145 9.05 1.00 9.66
N LEU A 146 10.17 0.28 9.50
CA LEU A 146 10.98 -0.18 10.61
C LEU A 146 11.82 0.97 11.17
N HIS A 147 11.63 1.27 12.45
CA HIS A 147 12.45 2.21 13.19
C HIS A 147 12.58 1.78 14.65
N GLY A 148 13.81 1.63 15.15
CA GLY A 148 14.07 1.21 16.54
C GLY A 148 13.46 -0.15 16.91
N GLY A 149 13.38 -1.09 15.96
CA GLY A 149 12.77 -2.41 16.16
C GLY A 149 11.24 -2.41 16.13
N LEU A 150 10.60 -1.27 15.83
CA LEU A 150 9.15 -1.12 15.79
C LEU A 150 8.67 -0.73 14.40
N CYS A 151 7.48 -1.22 14.04
CA CYS A 151 6.78 -0.81 12.83
C CYS A 151 5.96 0.46 13.10
N GLY A 152 6.19 1.51 12.30
CA GLY A 152 5.43 2.78 12.38
C GLY A 152 3.94 2.65 12.04
N LEU A 153 3.52 1.56 11.38
CA LEU A 153 2.11 1.27 11.07
C LEU A 153 1.71 -0.14 11.54
N TYR A 154 2.06 -0.51 12.77
CA TYR A 154 1.86 -1.87 13.28
C TYR A 154 0.42 -2.38 13.17
N GLU A 155 -0.56 -1.52 13.45
CA GLU A 155 -1.99 -1.86 13.39
C GLU A 155 -2.54 -1.91 11.96
N ALA A 156 -1.84 -1.32 10.98
CA ALA A 156 -2.21 -1.32 9.57
C ALA A 156 -1.31 -2.24 8.73
N ARG A 157 -0.66 -3.24 9.38
CA ARG A 157 0.18 -4.21 8.68
C ARG A 157 -0.62 -4.97 7.61
N PRO A 158 -0.04 -5.19 6.42
CA PRO A 158 -0.56 -6.09 5.39
C PRO A 158 -0.77 -7.52 5.89
N VAL A 159 -1.57 -8.30 5.17
CA VAL A 159 -1.86 -9.71 5.50
C VAL A 159 -0.55 -10.50 5.65
N ILE A 160 0.36 -10.41 4.68
CA ILE A 160 1.66 -11.08 4.74
C ILE A 160 2.47 -10.65 5.97
N CYS A 161 2.47 -9.38 6.36
CA CYS A 161 3.20 -8.91 7.54
C CYS A 161 2.57 -9.37 8.87
N ARG A 162 1.30 -9.80 8.86
CA ARG A 162 0.60 -10.35 10.02
C ARG A 162 0.87 -11.84 10.15
N THR A 163 0.74 -12.56 9.04
CA THR A 163 0.83 -14.02 9.01
C THR A 163 2.27 -14.52 8.92
N HIS A 164 3.20 -13.72 8.41
CA HIS A 164 4.59 -14.13 8.33
C HIS A 164 5.16 -14.42 9.72
N GLY A 165 5.73 -15.62 9.86
CA GLY A 165 6.24 -16.17 11.11
C GLY A 165 5.23 -16.99 11.90
N TYR A 166 3.93 -16.90 11.62
CA TYR A 166 2.96 -17.90 12.10
C TYR A 166 3.13 -19.21 11.31
N PRO A 167 2.59 -20.33 11.81
CA PRO A 167 2.63 -21.60 11.08
C PRO A 167 1.74 -21.51 9.83
N LEU A 168 2.35 -21.62 8.66
CA LEU A 168 1.69 -21.58 7.36
C LEU A 168 1.75 -22.96 6.72
N LEU A 169 0.59 -23.52 6.40
CA LEU A 169 0.51 -24.72 5.57
C LEU A 169 0.53 -24.31 4.11
N ILE A 170 1.60 -24.67 3.43
CA ILE A 170 1.84 -24.38 2.02
C ILE A 170 1.57 -25.68 1.26
N GLN A 171 0.76 -25.56 0.21
CA GLN A 171 0.42 -26.68 -0.66
C GLN A 171 1.10 -26.46 -2.01
N GLU A 172 1.97 -27.38 -2.38
CA GLU A 172 2.55 -27.53 -3.71
C GLU A 172 1.84 -28.70 -4.42
N GLU A 173 2.12 -28.90 -5.72
CA GLU A 173 1.33 -29.78 -6.60
C GLU A 173 1.09 -31.19 -6.00
N GLU A 174 2.11 -31.79 -5.39
CA GLU A 174 2.07 -33.15 -4.86
C GLU A 174 2.32 -33.24 -3.34
N GLU A 175 2.74 -32.13 -2.70
CA GLU A 175 3.18 -32.13 -1.30
C GLU A 175 2.65 -30.91 -0.54
N ALA A 176 2.52 -31.04 0.77
CA ALA A 176 2.25 -29.93 1.64
C ALA A 176 3.33 -29.85 2.72
N PHE A 177 3.84 -28.65 2.95
CA PHE A 177 4.85 -28.40 3.98
C PHE A 177 4.42 -27.26 4.90
N LEU A 178 5.00 -27.27 6.10
CA LEU A 178 4.73 -26.31 7.15
C LEU A 178 5.89 -25.32 7.21
N ASP A 179 5.63 -24.06 6.87
CA ASP A 179 6.57 -22.96 7.07
C ASP A 179 6.27 -22.22 8.37
N CYS A 180 7.31 -21.78 9.07
CA CYS A 180 7.19 -21.01 10.30
C CYS A 180 8.50 -20.25 10.58
N CYS A 181 8.41 -19.16 11.38
CA CYS A 181 9.63 -18.50 11.86
C CYS A 181 10.49 -19.50 12.65
N PRO A 182 11.81 -19.58 12.40
CA PRO A 182 12.69 -20.52 13.11
C PRO A 182 12.80 -20.27 14.62
N LEU A 183 12.37 -19.09 15.08
CA LEU A 183 12.30 -18.74 16.50
C LEU A 183 11.00 -19.25 17.17
N ASN A 184 9.96 -19.50 16.37
CA ASN A 184 8.71 -20.09 16.84
C ASN A 184 8.80 -21.61 16.74
N PHE A 185 8.18 -22.31 17.70
CA PHE A 185 8.14 -23.78 17.75
C PHE A 185 9.53 -24.43 17.63
N SER A 186 10.56 -23.76 18.17
CA SER A 186 11.94 -24.26 18.09
C SER A 186 12.05 -25.68 18.68
N GLY A 187 12.44 -26.63 17.83
CA GLY A 187 12.54 -28.05 18.18
C GLY A 187 11.22 -28.83 18.28
N VAL A 188 10.08 -28.21 17.96
CA VAL A 188 8.73 -28.82 18.07
C VAL A 188 7.74 -28.33 16.99
N LEU A 189 8.23 -28.12 15.76
CA LEU A 189 7.45 -27.53 14.65
C LEU A 189 6.18 -28.34 14.34
N GLU A 190 6.22 -29.65 14.48
CA GLU A 190 5.10 -30.57 14.26
C GLU A 190 3.87 -30.23 15.12
N LYS A 191 4.08 -29.64 16.31
CA LYS A 191 2.97 -29.19 17.17
C LYS A 191 2.17 -28.05 16.57
N ALA A 192 2.73 -27.32 15.61
CA ALA A 192 2.10 -26.19 14.98
C ALA A 192 1.14 -26.57 13.84
N LEU A 193 1.22 -27.80 13.33
CA LEU A 193 0.41 -28.27 12.20
C LEU A 193 -1.11 -28.13 12.44
N PRO A 194 -1.68 -28.55 13.60
CA PRO A 194 -3.13 -28.46 13.83
C PRO A 194 -3.68 -27.03 13.89
N MET A 195 -2.80 -26.04 14.11
CA MET A 195 -3.17 -24.63 14.22
C MET A 195 -2.70 -23.81 13.01
N SER A 196 -2.09 -24.46 12.01
CA SER A 196 -1.56 -23.80 10.82
C SER A 196 -2.63 -23.06 10.01
N ILE A 197 -2.18 -22.03 9.30
CA ILE A 197 -3.01 -21.25 8.38
C ILE A 197 -2.77 -21.82 6.99
N ALA A 198 -3.82 -22.29 6.33
CA ALA A 198 -3.73 -22.68 4.93
C ALA A 198 -3.48 -21.43 4.07
N LEU A 199 -2.26 -21.32 3.53
CA LEU A 199 -1.80 -20.11 2.85
C LEU A 199 -2.59 -19.85 1.56
N GLU A 200 -2.83 -20.92 0.78
CA GLU A 200 -3.47 -20.81 -0.51
C GLU A 200 -4.94 -20.33 -0.43
N PRO A 201 -5.80 -20.89 0.47
CA PRO A 201 -7.11 -20.30 0.76
C PRO A 201 -7.05 -18.83 1.20
N LEU A 202 -6.09 -18.46 2.05
CA LEU A 202 -5.92 -17.07 2.50
C LEU A 202 -5.59 -16.14 1.33
N ASN A 203 -4.64 -16.53 0.47
CA ASN A 203 -4.27 -15.78 -0.72
C ASN A 203 -5.46 -15.59 -1.66
N ARG A 204 -6.26 -16.64 -1.90
CA ARG A 204 -7.48 -16.52 -2.73
C ARG A 204 -8.49 -15.53 -2.15
N MET A 205 -8.69 -15.51 -0.83
CA MET A 205 -9.56 -14.52 -0.19
C MET A 205 -9.03 -13.10 -0.41
N LEU A 206 -7.72 -12.89 -0.25
CA LEU A 206 -7.10 -11.57 -0.45
C LEU A 206 -7.19 -11.11 -1.92
N VAL A 207 -6.97 -12.01 -2.88
CA VAL A 207 -7.16 -11.73 -4.32
C VAL A 207 -8.60 -11.32 -4.62
N ALA A 208 -9.58 -12.00 -4.03
CA ALA A 208 -10.99 -11.64 -4.20
C ALA A 208 -11.29 -10.25 -3.65
N VAL A 209 -10.79 -9.92 -2.44
CA VAL A 209 -10.93 -8.58 -1.83
C VAL A 209 -10.27 -7.50 -2.69
N GLN A 210 -9.05 -7.74 -3.21
CA GLN A 210 -8.37 -6.85 -4.15
C GLN A 210 -9.23 -6.60 -5.39
N GLY A 211 -9.81 -7.65 -5.98
CA GLY A 211 -10.68 -7.53 -7.16
C GLY A 211 -11.93 -6.69 -6.90
N MET A 212 -12.54 -6.82 -5.71
CA MET A 212 -13.67 -5.98 -5.30
C MET A 212 -13.24 -4.51 -5.16
N PHE A 213 -12.10 -4.25 -4.51
CA PHE A 213 -11.55 -2.91 -4.34
C PHE A 213 -11.25 -2.20 -5.68
N ILE A 214 -10.58 -2.87 -6.62
CA ILE A 214 -10.29 -2.30 -7.96
C ILE A 214 -11.60 -1.96 -8.68
N ARG A 215 -12.57 -2.88 -8.68
CA ARG A 215 -13.86 -2.69 -9.35
C ARG A 215 -14.66 -1.53 -8.75
N GLU A 216 -14.73 -1.44 -7.41
CA GLU A 216 -15.52 -0.42 -6.70
C GLU A 216 -14.86 0.97 -6.74
N SER A 217 -13.53 1.03 -6.73
CA SER A 217 -12.82 2.29 -6.86
C SER A 217 -12.90 2.90 -8.26
N GLY A 218 -13.04 2.05 -9.30
CA GLY A 218 -12.98 2.48 -10.70
C GLY A 218 -11.62 3.08 -11.07
N MET A 219 -10.56 2.70 -10.35
CA MET A 219 -9.20 3.14 -10.59
C MET A 219 -8.43 2.10 -11.42
N ASP A 220 -7.58 2.57 -12.34
CA ASP A 220 -6.60 1.75 -13.04
C ASP A 220 -5.34 1.64 -12.17
N LEU A 221 -5.31 0.63 -11.29
CA LEU A 221 -4.25 0.42 -10.31
C LEU A 221 -3.38 -0.80 -10.67
N PRO A 222 -2.08 -0.77 -10.32
CA PRO A 222 -1.25 -1.96 -10.42
C PRO A 222 -1.80 -3.07 -9.52
N GLU A 223 -1.53 -4.32 -9.89
CA GLU A 223 -1.91 -5.46 -9.05
C GLU A 223 -1.14 -5.43 -7.72
N ARG A 224 0.15 -5.11 -7.78
CA ARG A 224 1.07 -5.08 -6.63
C ARG A 224 1.77 -3.73 -6.53
N MET A 225 1.99 -3.27 -5.31
CA MET A 225 2.76 -2.08 -4.99
C MET A 225 3.76 -2.43 -3.89
N THR A 226 4.96 -1.90 -3.96
CA THR A 226 5.92 -1.98 -2.86
C THR A 226 5.41 -1.19 -1.64
N ILE A 227 5.87 -1.55 -0.45
CA ILE A 227 5.57 -0.76 0.75
C ILE A 227 6.06 0.68 0.57
N ALA A 228 7.23 0.93 -0.04
CA ALA A 228 7.69 2.28 -0.31
C ALA A 228 6.71 3.08 -1.18
N GLU A 229 6.23 2.50 -2.28
CA GLU A 229 5.22 3.13 -3.15
C GLU A 229 3.93 3.44 -2.39
N ALA A 230 3.47 2.53 -1.52
CA ALA A 230 2.28 2.74 -0.69
C ALA A 230 2.43 3.96 0.24
N LEU A 231 3.60 4.17 0.83
CA LEU A 231 3.87 5.27 1.77
C LEU A 231 4.07 6.62 1.07
N LEU A 232 4.40 6.59 -0.22
CA LEU A 232 4.55 7.77 -1.08
C LEU A 232 3.25 8.18 -1.78
N LEU A 233 2.17 7.41 -1.58
CA LEU A 233 0.84 7.91 -1.91
C LEU A 233 0.55 9.17 -1.07
N PRO A 234 0.05 10.26 -1.68
CA PRO A 234 -0.41 11.45 -0.97
C PRO A 234 -1.58 11.11 -0.07
N ASP A 235 -1.85 12.07 0.82
CA ASP A 235 -2.89 11.97 1.82
C ASP A 235 -4.26 12.16 1.16
N VAL A 236 -4.73 11.13 0.45
CA VAL A 236 -6.11 11.03 -0.02
C VAL A 236 -6.89 10.34 1.08
N CYS A 237 -7.29 11.12 2.09
CA CYS A 237 -8.03 10.67 3.27
C CYS A 237 -9.08 11.66 3.69
#